data_AF-A0A0F8ZQE1-F1
#
_entry.id   AF-A0A0F8ZQE1-F1
#
_cell.length_a   1.000
_cell.length_b   1.000
_cell.length_c   1.000
_cell.angle_alpha   90.00
_cell.angle_beta   90.00
_cell.angle_gamma   90.00
#
_symmetry.space_group_name_H-M   'P 1'
#
loop_
_entity.id
_entity.type
_entity.pdbx_description
1 polymer ?
#
loop_
_entity_poly.entity_id
_entity_poly.type
_entity_poly.pdbx_seq_one_letter_code
_entity_poly.pdbx_strand_id
1 'polypeptide(L)'
;DFEVVASDDRLHHQFELVSPAPILQATNTDTVLVIGSPASHEILVRTLGLTNYNSQKAIPLAGKEFVDSYSLEELERFDALFLYNYHYRDKKKAFELLSSYVKGGGNLFWETHGSPDEVGDLPAPAPVSRTRKGLLDETWVLDPESAIGQGINVDDFNAASYDGGPWGISAAKRDGLRGWARPILEQEGQVLLAGGEYGQGRVVWSGFNLPYHMTYQRKNIQEAKLFQQALQWLFGDDSRAAPSYQVGFINPEKREVTISSGAKGVLFKESYFPEWQASFVTEDGKQSLPIYQAGPGMMYVPLDGESPGMVIFEYKRAWFETAGWIITFLSILAILIYVLRRYFRGKTS
;
A
#
# COMPACT_ATOMS: atom_id res chain seq x y z
N ASP A 1 -15.63 -8.25 6.80
CA ASP A 1 -16.17 -8.11 5.43
C ASP A 1 -17.13 -6.96 5.31
N PHE A 2 -17.22 -6.40 4.11
CA PHE A 2 -18.22 -5.41 3.77
C PHE A 2 -18.95 -5.78 2.48
N GLU A 3 -20.20 -5.36 2.38
CA GLU A 3 -21.05 -5.57 1.22
C GLU A 3 -21.47 -4.22 0.64
N VAL A 4 -21.54 -4.12 -0.69
CA VAL A 4 -22.07 -2.92 -1.36
C VAL A 4 -23.59 -2.99 -1.28
N VAL A 5 -24.20 -2.12 -0.47
CA VAL A 5 -25.65 -2.13 -0.21
C VAL A 5 -26.40 -1.22 -1.18
N ALA A 6 -25.74 -0.21 -1.72
CA ALA A 6 -26.29 0.65 -2.77
C ALA A 6 -25.17 1.24 -3.63
N SER A 7 -25.42 1.31 -4.94
CA SER A 7 -24.67 2.08 -5.92
C SER A 7 -25.70 2.82 -6.77
N ASP A 8 -25.68 4.15 -6.73
CA ASP A 8 -26.52 5.03 -7.57
C ASP A 8 -25.64 5.57 -8.73
N ASP A 9 -26.27 5.88 -9.86
CA ASP A 9 -25.71 6.62 -11.02
C ASP A 9 -25.00 7.92 -10.60
N ARG A 10 -25.21 8.39 -9.37
CA ARG A 10 -24.57 9.55 -8.73
C ARG A 10 -23.29 9.25 -7.93
N LEU A 11 -22.54 8.18 -8.22
CA LEU A 11 -21.18 7.89 -7.68
C LEU A 11 -21.06 7.58 -6.17
N HIS A 12 -22.18 7.42 -5.47
CA HIS A 12 -22.20 7.06 -4.05
C HIS A 12 -22.24 5.54 -3.89
N HIS A 13 -21.26 4.98 -3.17
CA HIS A 13 -21.26 3.58 -2.74
C HIS A 13 -21.52 3.53 -1.24
N GLN A 14 -22.51 2.77 -0.83
CA GLN A 14 -22.77 2.47 0.57
C GLN A 14 -22.24 1.08 0.89
N PHE A 15 -21.50 0.97 1.99
CA PHE A 15 -20.91 -0.27 2.45
C PHE A 15 -21.46 -0.61 3.84
N GLU A 16 -21.96 -1.83 4.01
CA GLU A 16 -22.33 -2.37 5.32
C GLU A 16 -21.20 -3.21 5.88
N LEU A 17 -20.84 -3.00 7.15
CA LEU A 17 -19.82 -3.78 7.84
C LEU A 17 -20.46 -4.99 8.51
N VAL A 18 -20.29 -6.16 7.89
CA VAL A 18 -20.95 -7.40 8.33
C VAL A 18 -20.13 -8.12 9.41
N SER A 19 -18.81 -8.11 9.28
CA SER A 19 -17.90 -8.80 10.19
C SER A 19 -16.65 -7.95 10.46
N PRO A 20 -16.60 -7.21 11.59
CA PRO A 20 -15.46 -6.37 11.93
C PRO A 20 -14.27 -7.24 12.33
N ALA A 21 -13.12 -7.02 11.71
CA ALA A 21 -11.87 -7.63 12.16
C ALA A 21 -11.30 -6.86 13.37
N PRO A 22 -10.56 -7.51 14.28
CA PRO A 22 -10.01 -6.90 15.50
C PRO A 22 -9.24 -5.60 15.24
N ILE A 23 -9.24 -4.70 16.23
CA ILE A 23 -8.47 -3.44 16.20
C ILE A 23 -6.97 -3.73 16.22
N LEU A 24 -6.53 -4.68 17.04
CA LEU A 24 -5.12 -5.07 17.15
C LEU A 24 -5.01 -6.57 16.95
N GLN A 25 -4.14 -7.00 16.04
CA GLN A 25 -3.98 -8.42 15.69
C GLN A 25 -2.58 -8.74 15.21
N ALA A 26 -2.05 -9.91 15.59
CA ALA A 26 -0.97 -10.53 14.85
C ALA A 26 -1.52 -11.09 13.53
N THR A 27 -0.73 -11.07 12.46
CA THR A 27 -1.19 -11.48 11.12
C THR A 27 -0.08 -12.09 10.27
N ASN A 28 -0.49 -12.94 9.33
CA ASN A 28 0.32 -13.51 8.25
C ASN A 28 -0.17 -13.06 6.85
N THR A 29 -1.14 -12.15 6.82
CA THR A 29 -1.67 -11.56 5.59
C THR A 29 -0.55 -10.91 4.77
N ASP A 30 -0.63 -11.07 3.45
CA ASP A 30 0.30 -10.45 2.51
C ASP A 30 0.41 -8.95 2.66
N THR A 31 1.65 -8.46 2.56
CA THR A 31 1.98 -7.04 2.62
C THR A 31 2.36 -6.52 1.24
N VAL A 32 1.91 -5.30 0.93
CA VAL A 32 2.25 -4.62 -0.33
C VAL A 32 2.89 -3.28 0.00
N LEU A 33 4.20 -3.16 -0.20
CA LEU A 33 4.87 -1.88 -0.09
C LEU A 33 4.58 -1.02 -1.32
N VAL A 34 3.96 0.13 -1.09
CA VAL A 34 3.68 1.12 -2.14
C VAL A 34 4.84 2.09 -2.27
N ILE A 35 5.55 2.02 -3.38
CA ILE A 35 6.66 2.91 -3.70
C ILE A 35 6.15 3.97 -4.69
N GLY A 36 6.12 5.22 -4.24
CA GLY A 36 5.58 6.34 -5.00
C GLY A 36 5.21 7.52 -4.11
N SER A 37 4.54 8.50 -4.70
CA SER A 37 3.96 9.63 -3.97
C SER A 37 2.92 9.17 -2.92
N PRO A 38 2.55 10.02 -1.93
CA PRO A 38 1.46 9.69 -1.00
C PRO A 38 0.12 9.36 -1.69
N ALA A 39 -0.16 9.98 -2.85
CA ALA A 39 -1.35 9.69 -3.65
C ALA A 39 -1.35 8.25 -4.22
N SER A 40 -0.17 7.67 -4.43
CA SER A 40 0.02 6.30 -4.90
C SER A 40 -0.44 5.27 -3.86
N HIS A 41 -0.24 5.55 -2.58
CA HIS A 41 -0.75 4.70 -1.52
C HIS A 41 -2.28 4.84 -1.40
N GLU A 42 -2.79 6.07 -1.47
CA GLU A 42 -4.22 6.32 -1.41
C GLU A 42 -4.99 5.65 -2.56
N ILE A 43 -4.48 5.71 -3.80
CA ILE A 43 -5.14 5.07 -4.95
C ILE A 43 -5.21 3.56 -4.76
N LEU A 44 -4.15 2.91 -4.25
CA LEU A 44 -4.18 1.47 -3.97
C LEU A 44 -5.24 1.13 -2.93
N VAL A 45 -5.28 1.86 -1.81
CA VAL A 45 -6.27 1.63 -0.74
C VAL A 45 -7.70 1.76 -1.27
N ARG A 46 -7.97 2.77 -2.10
CA ARG A 46 -9.28 2.97 -2.74
C ARG A 46 -9.64 1.83 -3.68
N THR A 47 -8.68 1.41 -4.52
CA THR A 47 -8.85 0.30 -5.47
C THR A 47 -9.19 -1.01 -4.76
N LEU A 48 -8.45 -1.38 -3.70
CA LEU A 48 -8.72 -2.58 -2.92
C LEU A 48 -10.12 -2.53 -2.25
N GLY A 49 -10.59 -1.32 -1.91
CA GLY A 49 -11.92 -1.08 -1.37
C GLY A 49 -13.06 -1.44 -2.34
N LEU A 50 -12.85 -1.40 -3.65
CA LEU A 50 -13.90 -1.68 -4.63
C LEU A 50 -14.33 -3.15 -4.67
N THR A 51 -13.47 -4.08 -4.27
CA THR A 51 -13.74 -5.52 -4.34
C THR A 51 -13.72 -6.25 -3.00
N ASN A 52 -13.76 -5.52 -1.88
CA ASN A 52 -13.57 -6.10 -0.54
C ASN A 52 -12.27 -6.91 -0.44
N TYR A 53 -11.20 -6.40 -1.05
CA TYR A 53 -9.84 -6.91 -0.87
C TYR A 53 -9.21 -6.30 0.38
N ASN A 54 -9.81 -6.62 1.53
CA ASN A 54 -9.54 -5.96 2.82
C ASN A 54 -8.23 -6.43 3.50
N SER A 55 -7.97 -5.92 4.70
CA SER A 55 -6.74 -6.17 5.48
C SER A 55 -6.52 -7.63 5.92
N GLN A 56 -7.43 -8.55 5.61
CA GLN A 56 -7.22 -9.99 5.78
C GLN A 56 -6.61 -10.64 4.53
N LYS A 57 -6.72 -9.98 3.37
CA LYS A 57 -6.26 -10.46 2.06
C LYS A 57 -4.97 -9.76 1.60
N ALA A 58 -4.87 -8.45 1.83
CA ALA A 58 -3.61 -7.72 1.69
C ALA A 58 -3.57 -6.47 2.58
N ILE A 59 -2.37 -6.11 3.03
CA ILE A 59 -2.11 -4.91 3.82
C ILE A 59 -1.22 -3.98 2.99
N PRO A 60 -1.79 -2.93 2.37
CA PRO A 60 -0.98 -1.92 1.69
C PRO A 60 -0.23 -1.08 2.72
N LEU A 61 1.05 -0.84 2.46
CA LEU A 61 1.97 -0.11 3.33
C LEU A 61 2.55 1.08 2.56
N ALA A 62 2.51 2.26 3.16
CA ALA A 62 3.09 3.46 2.57
C ALA A 62 4.63 3.37 2.60
N GLY A 63 5.23 3.55 1.42
CA GLY A 63 6.67 3.62 1.25
C GLY A 63 7.18 5.04 0.93
N LYS A 64 8.50 5.11 0.76
CA LYS A 64 9.25 6.20 0.14
C LYS A 64 8.99 6.24 -1.37
N GLU A 65 9.15 7.43 -1.95
CA GLU A 65 8.94 7.73 -3.37
C GLU A 65 10.02 7.17 -4.30
N PHE A 66 11.26 7.10 -3.81
CA PHE A 66 12.43 6.75 -4.62
C PHE A 66 12.79 5.26 -4.48
N VAL A 67 12.74 4.50 -5.57
CA VAL A 67 13.07 3.06 -5.58
C VAL A 67 14.49 2.79 -5.06
N ASP A 68 15.45 3.63 -5.42
CA ASP A 68 16.86 3.49 -5.05
C ASP A 68 17.22 4.04 -3.65
N SER A 69 16.19 4.41 -2.86
CA SER A 69 16.31 4.76 -1.44
C SER A 69 16.17 3.57 -0.48
N TYR A 70 15.80 2.41 -1.01
CA TYR A 70 15.68 1.16 -0.26
C TYR A 70 16.96 0.32 -0.37
N SER A 71 17.16 -0.56 0.60
CA SER A 71 18.07 -1.71 0.48
C SER A 71 17.29 -2.95 0.06
N LEU A 72 18.00 -3.97 -0.44
CA LEU A 72 17.39 -5.27 -0.75
C LEU A 72 16.78 -5.90 0.52
N GLU A 73 17.52 -5.88 1.63
CA GLU A 73 17.07 -6.38 2.93
C GLU A 73 15.80 -5.67 3.44
N GLU A 74 15.61 -4.37 3.14
CA GLU A 74 14.37 -3.67 3.47
C GLU A 74 13.21 -4.17 2.60
N LEU A 75 13.42 -4.34 1.29
CA LEU A 75 12.37 -4.79 0.37
C LEU A 75 11.95 -6.24 0.62
N GLU A 76 12.88 -7.11 1.01
CA GLU A 76 12.64 -8.54 1.32
C GLU A 76 11.70 -8.76 2.52
N ARG A 77 11.41 -7.71 3.30
CA ARG A 77 10.41 -7.75 4.38
C ARG A 77 8.96 -7.76 3.88
N PHE A 78 8.74 -7.50 2.59
CA PHE A 78 7.42 -7.35 2.00
C PHE A 78 7.14 -8.43 0.95
N ASP A 79 5.92 -8.95 0.96
CA ASP A 79 5.51 -10.03 0.04
C ASP A 79 5.38 -9.52 -1.40
N ALA A 80 5.03 -8.24 -1.60
CA ALA A 80 5.02 -7.59 -2.89
C ALA A 80 5.36 -6.09 -2.83
N LEU A 81 5.80 -5.56 -3.98
CA LEU A 81 5.96 -4.14 -4.25
C LEU A 81 4.92 -3.66 -5.26
N PHE A 82 4.36 -2.48 -5.01
CA PHE A 82 3.49 -1.77 -5.94
C PHE A 82 4.15 -0.44 -6.33
N LEU A 83 4.67 -0.37 -7.56
CA LEU A 83 5.26 0.84 -8.13
C LEU A 83 4.15 1.64 -8.84
N TYR A 84 3.91 2.87 -8.40
CA TYR A 84 2.94 3.78 -9.03
C TYR A 84 3.35 5.23 -8.80
N ASN A 85 3.49 6.04 -9.86
CA ASN A 85 4.10 7.39 -9.77
C ASN A 85 5.38 7.40 -8.91
N TYR A 86 6.27 6.44 -9.18
CA TYR A 86 7.55 6.28 -8.47
C TYR A 86 8.65 7.09 -9.15
N HIS A 87 9.73 7.32 -8.42
CA HIS A 87 10.94 7.95 -8.94
C HIS A 87 12.19 7.13 -8.62
N TYR A 88 13.32 7.49 -9.22
CA TYR A 88 14.65 7.03 -8.85
C TYR A 88 15.66 8.15 -9.10
N ARG A 89 16.78 8.12 -8.39
CA ARG A 89 17.92 9.05 -8.66
C ARG A 89 18.91 8.41 -9.62
N ASP A 90 19.11 7.10 -9.50
CA ASP A 90 19.91 6.28 -10.42
C ASP A 90 19.06 5.14 -11.01
N LYS A 91 18.80 5.22 -12.32
CA LYS A 91 18.01 4.22 -13.05
C LYS A 91 18.62 2.83 -12.93
N LYS A 92 19.93 2.70 -13.12
CA LYS A 92 20.61 1.41 -13.12
C LYS A 92 20.51 0.77 -11.73
N LYS A 93 20.81 1.52 -10.68
CA LYS A 93 20.72 1.05 -9.30
C LYS A 93 19.30 0.62 -8.94
N ALA A 94 18.29 1.40 -9.30
CA ALA A 94 16.89 1.08 -9.04
C ALA A 94 16.48 -0.27 -9.67
N PHE A 95 16.83 -0.49 -10.95
CA PHE A 95 16.44 -1.71 -11.66
C PHE A 95 17.29 -2.94 -11.33
N GLU A 96 18.55 -2.76 -10.91
CA GLU A 96 19.35 -3.83 -10.31
C GLU A 96 18.75 -4.29 -8.96
N LEU A 97 18.27 -3.34 -8.15
CA LEU A 97 17.59 -3.63 -6.88
C LEU A 97 16.27 -4.38 -7.12
N LEU A 98 15.39 -3.86 -7.97
CA LEU A 98 14.13 -4.53 -8.32
C LEU A 98 14.36 -5.91 -8.93
N SER A 99 15.35 -6.04 -9.82
CA SER A 99 15.70 -7.34 -10.40
C SER A 99 16.18 -8.33 -9.35
N SER A 100 16.96 -7.89 -8.36
CA SER A 100 17.46 -8.75 -7.29
C SER A 100 16.34 -9.21 -6.36
N TYR A 101 15.47 -8.28 -5.96
CA TYR A 101 14.28 -8.57 -5.16
C TYR A 101 13.37 -9.61 -5.84
N VAL A 102 13.01 -9.39 -7.11
CA VAL A 102 12.13 -10.32 -7.83
C VAL A 102 12.80 -11.67 -8.06
N LYS A 103 14.10 -11.69 -8.41
CA LYS A 103 14.83 -12.96 -8.55
C LYS A 103 14.89 -13.76 -7.26
N GLY A 104 14.92 -13.09 -6.11
CA GLY A 104 14.91 -13.70 -4.77
C GLY A 104 13.54 -14.21 -4.32
N GLY A 105 12.48 -14.05 -5.11
CA GLY A 105 11.12 -14.51 -4.79
C GLY A 105 10.14 -13.38 -4.49
N GLY A 106 10.59 -12.12 -4.49
CA GLY A 106 9.74 -10.96 -4.30
C GLY A 106 8.78 -10.74 -5.47
N ASN A 107 7.59 -10.19 -5.19
CA ASN A 107 6.57 -9.98 -6.20
C ASN A 107 6.42 -8.50 -6.57
N LEU A 108 6.17 -8.19 -7.84
CA LEU A 108 6.13 -6.81 -8.33
C LEU A 108 4.90 -6.54 -9.19
N PHE A 109 4.09 -5.58 -8.76
CA PHE A 109 3.14 -4.89 -9.63
C PHE A 109 3.74 -3.54 -10.04
N TRP A 110 3.93 -3.33 -11.34
CA TRP A 110 4.60 -2.16 -11.89
C TRP A 110 3.69 -1.38 -12.82
N GLU A 111 3.21 -0.22 -12.34
CA GLU A 111 2.51 0.75 -13.19
C GLU A 111 3.47 1.84 -13.69
N THR A 112 3.60 1.99 -15.00
CA THR A 112 4.53 2.97 -15.61
C THR A 112 3.91 4.33 -15.88
N HIS A 113 2.59 4.47 -15.81
CA HIS A 113 1.96 5.79 -15.99
C HIS A 113 2.44 6.80 -14.94
N GLY A 114 2.78 8.01 -15.38
CA GLY A 114 3.23 9.09 -14.50
C GLY A 114 4.61 8.87 -13.86
N SER A 115 5.35 7.84 -14.27
CA SER A 115 6.72 7.58 -13.82
C SER A 115 7.76 8.02 -14.86
N PRO A 116 9.05 8.12 -14.49
CA PRO A 116 10.14 8.34 -15.45
C PRO A 116 10.24 7.31 -16.58
N ASP A 117 9.57 6.16 -16.46
CA ASP A 117 9.60 5.08 -17.44
C ASP A 117 8.28 4.93 -18.22
N GLU A 118 7.40 5.94 -18.19
CA GLU A 118 6.18 5.97 -19.00
C GLU A 118 6.47 5.80 -20.50
N VAL A 119 7.65 6.26 -20.96
CA VAL A 119 8.09 6.15 -22.35
C VAL A 119 9.56 5.77 -22.42
N GLY A 120 9.89 4.81 -23.27
CA GLY A 120 11.27 4.43 -23.57
C GLY A 120 11.59 3.00 -23.12
N ASP A 121 12.87 2.73 -22.93
CA ASP A 121 13.35 1.38 -22.60
C ASP A 121 13.07 1.04 -21.14
N LEU A 122 12.48 -0.15 -20.94
CA LEU A 122 12.22 -0.75 -19.64
C LEU A 122 13.26 -1.84 -19.34
N PRO A 123 14.12 -1.63 -18.32
CA PRO A 123 15.05 -2.65 -17.86
C PRO A 123 14.31 -3.85 -17.24
N ALA A 124 15.03 -4.94 -17.05
CA ALA A 124 14.55 -5.99 -16.16
C ALA A 124 14.26 -5.41 -14.76
N PRO A 125 13.22 -5.87 -14.06
CA PRO A 125 12.42 -7.07 -14.33
C PRO A 125 11.15 -6.81 -15.17
N ALA A 126 11.09 -5.75 -16.00
CA ALA A 126 9.89 -5.46 -16.79
C ALA A 126 9.52 -6.60 -17.78
N PRO A 127 8.24 -7.02 -17.85
CA PRO A 127 7.73 -7.98 -18.83
C PRO A 127 7.92 -7.54 -20.29
N VAL A 128 7.95 -6.23 -20.53
CA VAL A 128 8.16 -5.62 -21.85
C VAL A 128 9.47 -4.85 -21.86
N SER A 129 10.09 -4.72 -23.04
CA SER A 129 11.40 -4.09 -23.20
C SER A 129 11.34 -2.59 -23.48
N ARG A 130 10.21 -2.10 -23.99
CA ARG A 130 10.01 -0.70 -24.36
C ARG A 130 8.54 -0.31 -24.35
N THR A 131 8.27 0.89 -23.87
CA THR A 131 6.95 1.53 -23.90
C THR A 131 6.96 2.78 -24.78
N ARG A 132 5.77 3.17 -25.25
CA ARG A 132 5.52 4.41 -25.97
C ARG A 132 4.20 5.01 -25.53
N LYS A 133 4.02 6.31 -25.72
CA LYS A 133 2.68 6.90 -25.60
C LYS A 133 1.77 6.28 -26.64
N GLY A 134 0.62 5.83 -26.18
CA GLY A 134 -0.50 5.46 -27.03
C GLY A 134 -1.73 6.23 -26.63
N LEU A 135 -2.74 6.15 -27.48
CA LEU A 135 -4.10 6.55 -27.21
C LEU A 135 -4.95 5.32 -27.45
N LEU A 136 -5.96 5.13 -26.62
CA LEU A 136 -6.84 3.98 -26.69
C LEU A 136 -8.11 4.33 -27.51
N ASP A 137 -8.50 3.43 -28.41
CA ASP A 137 -9.88 3.18 -28.86
C ASP A 137 -10.66 2.30 -27.84
N GLU A 138 -11.83 1.76 -28.22
CA GLU A 138 -12.76 1.09 -27.28
C GLU A 138 -12.64 -0.44 -27.20
N THR A 139 -11.75 -1.08 -27.99
CA THR A 139 -11.75 -2.54 -28.14
C THR A 139 -10.64 -3.26 -27.37
N TRP A 140 -10.97 -3.76 -26.18
CA TRP A 140 -10.08 -4.52 -25.32
C TRP A 140 -10.07 -6.02 -25.66
N VAL A 141 -8.91 -6.66 -25.54
CA VAL A 141 -8.76 -8.10 -25.72
C VAL A 141 -7.98 -8.69 -24.54
N LEU A 142 -8.61 -9.61 -23.82
CA LEU A 142 -7.92 -10.41 -22.80
C LEU A 142 -7.26 -11.63 -23.42
N ASP A 143 -6.09 -12.00 -22.89
CA ASP A 143 -5.50 -13.30 -23.21
C ASP A 143 -6.36 -14.42 -22.60
N PRO A 144 -6.96 -15.31 -23.42
CA PRO A 144 -7.82 -16.40 -22.94
C PRO A 144 -7.07 -17.42 -22.07
N GLU A 145 -5.73 -17.49 -22.16
CA GLU A 145 -4.92 -18.38 -21.33
C GLU A 145 -4.49 -17.73 -20.00
N SER A 146 -4.77 -16.44 -19.80
CA SER A 146 -4.35 -15.72 -18.60
C SER A 146 -5.28 -16.00 -17.41
N ALA A 147 -4.72 -16.57 -16.34
CA ALA A 147 -5.42 -16.72 -15.07
C ALA A 147 -5.87 -15.36 -14.48
N ILE A 148 -5.15 -14.28 -14.78
CA ILE A 148 -5.48 -12.92 -14.33
C ILE A 148 -6.70 -12.37 -15.06
N GLY A 149 -6.93 -12.75 -16.32
CA GLY A 149 -8.06 -12.29 -17.14
C GLY A 149 -9.34 -13.12 -16.99
N GLN A 150 -9.28 -14.27 -16.31
CA GLN A 150 -10.40 -15.20 -16.23
C GLN A 150 -11.64 -14.55 -15.59
N GLY A 151 -12.80 -14.69 -16.24
CA GLY A 151 -14.08 -14.19 -15.71
C GLY A 151 -14.27 -12.66 -15.74
N ILE A 152 -13.34 -11.92 -16.34
CA ILE A 152 -13.43 -10.47 -16.51
C ILE A 152 -14.27 -10.15 -17.76
N ASN A 153 -15.28 -9.30 -17.60
CA ASN A 153 -16.03 -8.74 -18.72
C ASN A 153 -15.42 -7.39 -19.14
N VAL A 154 -14.72 -7.36 -20.28
CA VAL A 154 -14.09 -6.12 -20.77
C VAL A 154 -15.06 -5.14 -21.40
N ASP A 155 -16.23 -5.59 -21.86
CA ASP A 155 -17.28 -4.71 -22.40
C ASP A 155 -17.84 -3.77 -21.32
N ASP A 156 -17.66 -4.16 -20.06
CA ASP A 156 -18.04 -3.41 -18.87
C ASP A 156 -16.92 -2.49 -18.36
N PHE A 157 -15.78 -2.34 -19.05
CA PHE A 157 -14.73 -1.39 -18.65
C PHE A 157 -15.20 0.07 -18.77
N ASN A 158 -14.51 1.00 -18.11
CA ASN A 158 -14.77 2.42 -18.30
C ASN A 158 -14.38 2.83 -19.72
N ALA A 159 -15.03 3.87 -20.23
CA ALA A 159 -14.65 4.43 -21.52
C ALA A 159 -13.21 4.95 -21.42
N ALA A 160 -12.40 4.65 -22.42
CA ALA A 160 -10.99 5.04 -22.50
C ALA A 160 -10.83 6.55 -22.78
N SER A 161 -11.34 7.39 -21.88
CA SER A 161 -11.41 8.84 -22.01
C SER A 161 -11.14 9.55 -20.69
N TYR A 162 -10.51 10.71 -20.76
CA TYR A 162 -10.16 11.58 -19.64
C TYR A 162 -10.45 13.05 -20.01
N ASP A 163 -11.27 13.74 -19.21
CA ASP A 163 -11.66 15.15 -19.42
C ASP A 163 -12.08 15.48 -20.87
N GLY A 164 -12.81 14.56 -21.53
CA GLY A 164 -13.29 14.71 -22.91
C GLY A 164 -12.25 14.41 -24.00
N GLY A 165 -11.03 14.03 -23.63
CA GLY A 165 -9.99 13.53 -24.52
C GLY A 165 -9.77 12.01 -24.36
N PRO A 166 -8.90 11.41 -25.19
CA PRO A 166 -8.54 9.99 -25.07
C PRO A 166 -7.73 9.72 -23.81
N TRP A 167 -7.90 8.52 -23.23
CA TRP A 167 -7.11 8.09 -22.08
C TRP A 167 -5.64 7.87 -22.45
N GLY A 168 -4.74 8.42 -21.64
CA GLY A 168 -3.30 8.33 -21.87
C GLY A 168 -2.71 7.02 -21.36
N ILE A 169 -2.00 6.31 -22.23
CA ILE A 169 -1.35 5.02 -21.91
C ILE A 169 0.15 5.00 -22.22
N SER A 170 0.83 4.10 -21.53
CA SER A 170 2.17 3.61 -21.79
C SER A 170 2.08 2.23 -22.44
N ALA A 171 2.04 2.14 -23.76
CA ALA A 171 1.82 0.88 -24.47
C ALA A 171 3.11 0.22 -24.95
N ALA A 172 3.14 -1.11 -24.94
CA ALA A 172 4.19 -1.90 -25.57
C ALA A 172 3.71 -2.53 -26.89
N LYS A 173 4.63 -2.82 -27.81
CA LYS A 173 4.33 -3.73 -28.92
C LYS A 173 4.49 -5.17 -28.45
N ARG A 174 3.77 -6.08 -29.08
CA ARG A 174 3.91 -7.53 -28.84
C ARG A 174 5.33 -8.06 -29.09
N ASP A 175 6.05 -7.53 -30.08
CA ASP A 175 7.48 -7.87 -30.33
C ASP A 175 8.44 -7.36 -29.23
N GLY A 176 7.97 -6.45 -28.37
CA GLY A 176 8.70 -5.96 -27.21
C GLY A 176 8.52 -6.81 -25.96
N LEU A 177 7.63 -7.81 -25.98
CA LEU A 177 7.39 -8.73 -24.87
C LEU A 177 8.61 -9.65 -24.67
N ARG A 178 9.05 -9.81 -23.43
CA ARG A 178 10.16 -10.71 -23.10
C ARG A 178 9.67 -12.15 -23.07
N GLY A 179 10.51 -13.11 -23.44
CA GLY A 179 10.12 -14.52 -23.60
C GLY A 179 9.63 -15.25 -22.34
N TRP A 180 9.81 -14.67 -21.15
CA TRP A 180 9.26 -15.20 -19.89
C TRP A 180 7.88 -14.62 -19.55
N ALA A 181 7.44 -13.59 -20.26
CA ALA A 181 6.19 -12.88 -20.01
C ALA A 181 5.12 -13.25 -21.04
N ARG A 182 3.86 -13.02 -20.64
CA ARG A 182 2.67 -13.16 -21.48
C ARG A 182 1.86 -11.86 -21.47
N PRO A 183 1.19 -11.51 -22.58
CA PRO A 183 0.20 -10.44 -22.54
C PRO A 183 -0.99 -10.88 -21.67
N ILE A 184 -1.65 -9.93 -21.02
CA ILE A 184 -2.87 -10.18 -20.23
C ILE A 184 -4.01 -9.35 -20.82
N LEU A 185 -3.75 -8.08 -21.10
CA LEU A 185 -4.69 -7.15 -21.72
C LEU A 185 -4.00 -6.46 -22.90
N GLU A 186 -4.64 -6.54 -24.05
CA GLU A 186 -4.21 -5.92 -25.29
C GLU A 186 -5.31 -5.07 -25.91
N GLN A 187 -4.89 -4.18 -26.80
CA GLN A 187 -5.77 -3.35 -27.59
C GLN A 187 -5.09 -3.00 -28.92
N GLU A 188 -5.73 -3.30 -30.04
CA GLU A 188 -5.19 -3.11 -31.40
C GLU A 188 -3.73 -3.64 -31.56
N GLY A 189 -3.40 -4.77 -30.92
CA GLY A 189 -2.05 -5.36 -30.94
C GLY A 189 -1.01 -4.61 -30.07
N GLN A 190 -1.45 -3.65 -29.26
CA GLN A 190 -0.67 -3.02 -28.21
C GLN A 190 -0.90 -3.73 -26.88
N VAL A 191 0.19 -4.06 -26.18
CA VAL A 191 0.13 -4.69 -24.86
C VAL A 191 0.02 -3.61 -23.80
N LEU A 192 -1.02 -3.70 -22.97
CA LEU A 192 -1.36 -2.75 -21.91
C LEU A 192 -1.09 -3.32 -20.51
N LEU A 193 -1.28 -4.64 -20.37
CA LEU A 193 -0.98 -5.41 -19.17
C LEU A 193 -0.25 -6.68 -19.59
N ALA A 194 0.85 -7.00 -18.92
CA ALA A 194 1.61 -8.22 -19.15
C ALA A 194 2.18 -8.75 -17.85
N GLY A 195 2.43 -10.04 -17.76
CA GLY A 195 3.00 -10.63 -16.56
C GLY A 195 3.65 -11.97 -16.79
N GLY A 196 4.37 -12.44 -15.78
CA GLY A 196 5.08 -13.71 -15.82
C GLY A 196 6.04 -13.88 -14.64
N GLU A 197 6.71 -15.02 -14.61
CA GLU A 197 7.69 -15.35 -13.58
C GLU A 197 9.09 -14.89 -14.02
N TYR A 198 9.79 -14.18 -13.16
CA TYR A 198 11.15 -13.69 -13.40
C TYR A 198 12.07 -14.09 -12.26
N GLY A 199 12.90 -15.11 -12.48
CA GLY A 199 13.63 -15.75 -11.38
C GLY A 199 12.66 -16.56 -10.52
N GLN A 200 12.61 -16.31 -9.21
CA GLN A 200 11.71 -17.00 -8.29
C GLN A 200 10.42 -16.22 -7.98
N GLY A 201 10.35 -14.94 -8.38
CA GLY A 201 9.22 -14.05 -8.12
C GLY A 201 8.33 -13.83 -9.34
N ARG A 202 7.22 -13.14 -9.11
CA ARG A 202 6.22 -12.81 -10.14
C ARG A 202 6.19 -11.32 -10.44
N VAL A 203 5.96 -10.98 -11.70
CA VAL A 203 5.83 -9.59 -12.15
C VAL A 203 4.56 -9.41 -12.95
N VAL A 204 3.81 -8.36 -12.63
CA VAL A 204 2.74 -7.81 -13.47
C VAL A 204 3.12 -6.36 -13.79
N TRP A 205 3.16 -6.01 -15.07
CA TRP A 205 3.34 -4.65 -15.54
C TRP A 205 2.06 -4.14 -16.19
N SER A 206 1.65 -2.94 -15.80
CA SER A 206 0.57 -2.16 -16.39
C SER A 206 1.14 -0.87 -16.95
N GLY A 207 0.77 -0.55 -18.18
CA GLY A 207 0.94 0.79 -18.72
C GLY A 207 -0.40 1.50 -18.95
N PHE A 208 -1.48 0.93 -18.40
CA PHE A 208 -2.85 1.39 -18.62
C PHE A 208 -3.24 2.54 -17.68
N ASN A 209 -2.46 2.84 -16.64
CA ASN A 209 -2.93 3.63 -15.50
C ASN A 209 -4.19 3.02 -14.84
N LEU A 210 -4.20 1.69 -14.75
CA LEU A 210 -5.36 0.90 -14.34
C LEU A 210 -5.95 1.34 -12.98
N PRO A 211 -5.13 1.55 -11.91
CA PRO A 211 -5.65 2.01 -10.61
C PRO A 211 -6.43 3.33 -10.67
N TYR A 212 -6.00 4.27 -11.51
CA TYR A 212 -6.70 5.53 -11.68
C TYR A 212 -7.93 5.39 -12.59
N HIS A 213 -7.80 4.65 -13.69
CA HIS A 213 -8.89 4.41 -14.64
C HIS A 213 -10.13 3.82 -13.97
N MET A 214 -9.92 2.83 -13.09
CA MET A 214 -11.03 2.16 -12.42
C MET A 214 -11.71 3.05 -11.38
N THR A 215 -11.01 4.05 -10.80
CA THR A 215 -11.53 4.90 -9.71
C THR A 215 -12.06 6.25 -10.19
N TYR A 216 -11.67 6.73 -11.38
CA TYR A 216 -11.95 8.08 -11.87
C TYR A 216 -13.42 8.31 -12.26
N GLN A 217 -14.04 7.39 -13.02
CA GLN A 217 -15.44 7.51 -13.44
C GLN A 217 -16.37 6.73 -12.49
N ARG A 218 -17.07 5.71 -13.00
CA ARG A 218 -18.12 4.95 -12.32
C ARG A 218 -17.63 3.91 -11.30
N LYS A 219 -16.38 3.98 -10.83
CA LYS A 219 -15.79 3.00 -9.90
C LYS A 219 -15.97 1.55 -10.41
N ASN A 220 -15.22 1.22 -11.46
CA ASN A 220 -15.46 0.05 -12.29
C ASN A 220 -15.13 -1.28 -11.58
N ILE A 221 -16.13 -2.12 -11.36
CA ILE A 221 -15.95 -3.39 -10.67
C ILE A 221 -15.20 -4.44 -11.51
N GLN A 222 -15.33 -4.44 -12.85
CA GLN A 222 -14.63 -5.43 -13.69
C GLN A 222 -13.13 -5.11 -13.77
N GLU A 223 -12.76 -3.84 -13.89
CA GLU A 223 -11.35 -3.41 -13.81
C GLU A 223 -10.77 -3.64 -12.42
N ALA A 224 -11.54 -3.39 -11.37
CA ALA A 224 -11.11 -3.68 -10.00
C ALA A 224 -10.93 -5.19 -9.76
N LYS A 225 -11.78 -6.04 -10.35
CA LYS A 225 -11.59 -7.50 -10.35
C LYS A 225 -10.33 -7.90 -11.10
N LEU A 226 -10.06 -7.34 -12.27
CA LEU A 226 -8.81 -7.61 -13.01
C LEU A 226 -7.58 -7.28 -12.15
N PHE A 227 -7.59 -6.12 -11.50
CA PHE A 227 -6.51 -5.71 -10.59
C PHE A 227 -6.40 -6.62 -9.37
N GLN A 228 -7.52 -7.01 -8.76
CA GLN A 228 -7.53 -7.98 -7.66
C GLN A 228 -6.92 -9.32 -8.09
N GLN A 229 -7.32 -9.85 -9.26
CA GLN A 229 -6.78 -11.11 -9.78
C GLN A 229 -5.29 -11.02 -10.07
N ALA A 230 -4.80 -9.86 -10.53
CA ALA A 230 -3.37 -9.61 -10.68
C ALA A 230 -2.63 -9.68 -9.33
N LEU A 231 -3.15 -9.04 -8.28
CA LEU A 231 -2.56 -9.12 -6.94
C LEU A 231 -2.63 -10.53 -6.35
N GLN A 232 -3.76 -11.23 -6.49
CA GLN A 232 -3.89 -12.61 -6.03
C GLN A 232 -2.90 -13.53 -6.75
N TRP A 233 -2.74 -13.36 -8.06
CA TRP A 233 -1.76 -14.11 -8.84
C TRP A 233 -0.32 -13.84 -8.38
N LEU A 234 0.01 -12.60 -7.97
CA LEU A 234 1.32 -12.30 -7.40
C LEU A 234 1.58 -13.08 -6.11
N PHE A 235 0.61 -13.20 -5.20
CA PHE A 235 0.79 -13.92 -3.93
C PHE A 235 0.69 -15.45 -4.06
N GLY A 236 -0.05 -15.95 -5.06
CA GLY A 236 -0.37 -17.36 -5.19
C GLY A 236 -1.45 -17.83 -4.22
N ASP A 237 -1.71 -19.14 -4.21
CA ASP A 237 -2.79 -19.77 -3.46
C ASP A 237 -2.36 -20.29 -2.06
N ASP A 238 -1.23 -19.80 -1.55
CA ASP A 238 -0.67 -20.30 -0.30
C ASP A 238 -1.52 -19.85 0.89
N SER A 239 -2.42 -20.74 1.33
CA SER A 239 -3.19 -20.53 2.56
C SER A 239 -2.22 -20.47 3.74
N ARG A 240 -2.09 -19.31 4.36
CA ARG A 240 -1.22 -19.13 5.53
C ARG A 240 -2.00 -19.44 6.80
N ALA A 241 -1.41 -20.25 7.67
CA ALA A 241 -1.97 -20.53 8.97
C ALA A 241 -2.15 -19.22 9.76
N ALA A 242 -3.28 -19.07 10.45
CA ALA A 242 -3.50 -17.92 11.32
C ALA A 242 -2.54 -17.98 12.52
N PRO A 243 -1.92 -16.86 12.91
CA PRO A 243 -1.05 -16.83 14.09
C PRO A 243 -1.88 -17.00 15.37
N SER A 244 -1.28 -17.59 16.41
CA SER A 244 -1.85 -17.63 17.75
C SER A 244 -1.30 -16.47 18.57
N TYR A 245 -2.19 -15.65 19.13
CA TYR A 245 -1.81 -14.46 19.89
C TYR A 245 -2.87 -14.07 20.93
N GLN A 246 -2.45 -13.24 21.89
CA GLN A 246 -3.32 -12.58 22.86
C GLN A 246 -3.08 -11.08 22.85
N VAL A 247 -4.14 -10.31 23.05
CA VAL A 247 -4.10 -8.84 23.02
C VAL A 247 -4.31 -8.28 24.42
N GLY A 248 -3.42 -7.40 24.85
CA GLY A 248 -3.50 -6.62 26.08
C GLY A 248 -3.84 -5.15 25.80
N PHE A 249 -4.96 -4.68 26.35
CA PHE A 249 -5.23 -3.25 26.48
C PHE A 249 -4.70 -2.78 27.83
N ILE A 250 -3.65 -1.97 27.84
CA ILE A 250 -3.09 -1.43 29.09
C ILE A 250 -3.71 -0.06 29.39
N ASN A 251 -3.58 0.89 28.47
CA ASN A 251 -4.18 2.23 28.55
C ASN A 251 -4.19 2.86 27.13
N PRO A 252 -4.85 4.00 26.87
CA PRO A 252 -4.92 4.58 25.52
C PRO A 252 -3.58 4.74 24.79
N GLU A 253 -2.50 5.01 25.52
CA GLU A 253 -1.14 5.25 25.00
C GLU A 253 -0.30 3.96 24.90
N LYS A 254 -0.81 2.82 25.37
CA LYS A 254 -0.06 1.56 25.39
C LYS A 254 -0.92 0.33 25.04
N ARG A 255 -0.46 -0.45 24.07
CA ARG A 255 -1.06 -1.72 23.65
C ARG A 255 0.00 -2.81 23.57
N GLU A 256 -0.42 -4.04 23.85
CA GLU A 256 0.48 -5.20 23.85
C GLU A 256 -0.15 -6.35 23.04
N VAL A 257 0.68 -7.07 22.28
CA VAL A 257 0.30 -8.31 21.59
C VAL A 257 1.32 -9.37 21.94
N THR A 258 0.89 -10.39 22.70
CA THR A 258 1.70 -11.57 22.99
C THR A 258 1.48 -12.60 21.89
N ILE A 259 2.55 -12.94 21.18
CA ILE A 259 2.55 -13.87 20.07
C ILE A 259 3.03 -15.22 20.59
N SER A 260 2.20 -16.25 20.39
CA SER A 260 2.50 -17.63 20.79
C SER A 260 3.02 -18.46 19.62
N SER A 261 2.66 -18.12 18.37
CA SER A 261 3.15 -18.83 17.19
C SER A 261 3.16 -17.97 15.92
N GLY A 262 4.30 -17.99 15.20
CA GLY A 262 4.39 -17.80 13.75
C GLY A 262 3.63 -16.62 13.15
N ALA A 263 3.95 -15.38 13.55
CA ALA A 263 3.38 -14.16 12.98
C ALA A 263 4.42 -13.39 12.13
N LYS A 264 4.05 -13.00 10.91
CA LYS A 264 4.85 -12.12 10.04
C LYS A 264 4.77 -10.65 10.45
N GLY A 265 3.75 -10.27 11.21
CA GLY A 265 3.59 -8.89 11.67
C GLY A 265 2.42 -8.67 12.60
N VAL A 266 2.28 -7.42 13.05
CA VAL A 266 1.16 -6.95 13.86
C VAL A 266 0.51 -5.74 13.19
N LEU A 267 -0.80 -5.85 12.95
CA LEU A 267 -1.63 -4.76 12.45
C LEU A 267 -2.39 -4.12 13.61
N PHE A 268 -2.20 -2.83 13.79
CA PHE A 268 -2.91 -2.00 14.75
C PHE A 268 -3.73 -0.93 14.01
N LYS A 269 -5.06 -1.12 14.00
CA LYS A 269 -6.05 -0.25 13.36
C LYS A 269 -6.38 0.98 14.20
N GLU A 270 -5.33 1.64 14.68
CA GLU A 270 -5.35 2.97 15.28
C GLU A 270 -4.60 3.92 14.35
N SER A 271 -4.94 5.20 14.39
CA SER A 271 -4.34 6.22 13.53
C SER A 271 -2.83 6.32 13.79
N TYR A 272 -2.05 6.27 12.71
CA TYR A 272 -0.61 6.45 12.76
C TYR A 272 -0.24 7.89 13.11
N PHE A 273 0.69 8.02 14.05
CA PHE A 273 1.35 9.25 14.43
C PHE A 273 2.85 8.96 14.62
N PRO A 274 3.76 9.88 14.25
CA PRO A 274 5.21 9.69 14.46
C PRO A 274 5.63 9.43 15.91
N GLU A 275 4.78 9.80 16.86
CA GLU A 275 4.93 9.62 18.30
C GLU A 275 4.75 8.16 18.76
N TRP A 276 4.11 7.32 17.95
CA TRP A 276 4.02 5.89 18.22
C TRP A 276 5.38 5.22 18.05
N GLN A 277 5.72 4.36 19.01
CA GLN A 277 6.90 3.50 18.96
C GLN A 277 6.48 2.05 19.12
N ALA A 278 7.14 1.17 18.39
CA ALA A 278 6.94 -0.27 18.49
C ALA A 278 8.22 -0.93 19.00
N SER A 279 8.07 -1.96 19.82
CA SER A 279 9.19 -2.77 20.28
C SER A 279 8.80 -4.23 20.40
N PHE A 280 9.76 -5.12 20.15
CA PHE A 280 9.61 -6.55 20.37
C PHE A 280 10.38 -6.96 21.61
N VAL A 281 9.73 -7.69 22.51
CA VAL A 281 10.33 -8.26 23.70
C VAL A 281 10.32 -9.78 23.58
N THR A 282 11.52 -10.37 23.59
CA THR A 282 11.75 -11.82 23.62
C THR A 282 12.59 -12.18 24.86
N GLU A 283 12.93 -13.46 25.01
CA GLU A 283 13.88 -13.90 26.05
C GLU A 283 15.27 -13.26 25.88
N ASP A 284 15.68 -12.96 24.64
CA ASP A 284 16.98 -12.37 24.30
C ASP A 284 17.05 -10.85 24.59
N GLY A 285 15.90 -10.21 24.83
CA GLY A 285 15.81 -8.81 25.21
C GLY A 285 14.76 -8.02 24.43
N LYS A 286 14.94 -6.69 24.43
CA LYS A 286 14.02 -5.73 23.82
C LYS A 286 14.68 -5.06 22.62
N GLN A 287 14.02 -5.11 21.46
CA GLN A 287 14.44 -4.42 20.24
C GLN A 287 13.36 -3.44 19.76
N SER A 288 13.79 -2.33 19.15
CA SER A 288 12.88 -1.38 18.52
C SER A 288 12.46 -1.90 17.15
N LEU A 289 11.19 -1.75 16.79
CA LEU A 289 10.67 -2.13 15.49
C LEU A 289 10.24 -0.88 14.69
N PRO A 290 10.40 -0.88 13.36
CA PRO A 290 9.82 0.15 12.52
C PRO A 290 8.29 0.03 12.49
N ILE A 291 7.60 1.16 12.42
CA ILE A 291 6.16 1.23 12.16
C ILE A 291 5.95 1.74 10.73
N TYR A 292 5.19 0.99 9.95
CA TYR A 292 4.74 1.38 8.62
C TYR A 292 3.30 1.88 8.70
N GLN A 293 3.01 2.98 8.01
CA GLN A 293 1.63 3.41 7.83
C GLN A 293 0.93 2.44 6.88
N ALA A 294 -0.20 1.88 7.31
CA ALA A 294 -0.92 0.82 6.60
C ALA A 294 -2.35 1.26 6.24
N GLY A 295 -2.88 0.78 5.12
CA GLY A 295 -4.29 1.01 4.76
C GLY A 295 -4.69 2.49 4.80
N PRO A 296 -5.83 2.88 5.40
CA PRO A 296 -6.26 4.27 5.47
C PRO A 296 -5.56 5.11 6.56
N GLY A 297 -4.33 4.75 6.97
CA GLY A 297 -3.58 5.46 8.02
C GLY A 297 -3.45 4.71 9.35
N MET A 298 -3.53 3.38 9.31
CA MET A 298 -3.29 2.46 10.42
C MET A 298 -1.79 2.21 10.62
N MET A 299 -1.43 1.36 11.57
CA MET A 299 -0.05 0.98 11.85
C MET A 299 0.19 -0.51 11.59
N TYR A 300 1.28 -0.82 10.91
CA TYR A 300 1.77 -2.18 10.73
C TYR A 300 3.22 -2.29 11.17
N VAL A 301 3.54 -3.39 11.84
CA VAL A 301 4.89 -3.69 12.32
C VAL A 301 5.29 -5.07 11.79
N PRO A 302 6.30 -5.16 10.90
CA PRO A 302 6.81 -6.45 10.45
C PRO A 302 7.61 -7.15 11.55
N LEU A 303 7.62 -8.47 11.51
CA LEU A 303 8.38 -9.35 12.40
C LEU A 303 9.22 -10.29 11.54
N ASP A 304 10.48 -10.49 11.93
CA ASP A 304 11.44 -11.28 11.16
C ASP A 304 11.31 -12.80 11.40
N GLY A 305 10.28 -13.29 12.10
CA GLY A 305 9.99 -14.73 12.19
C GLY A 305 9.42 -15.25 13.53
N GLU A 306 9.35 -16.58 13.60
CA GLU A 306 8.40 -17.41 14.37
C GLU A 306 8.53 -17.41 15.90
N SER A 307 9.50 -16.69 16.46
CA SER A 307 9.78 -16.74 17.89
C SER A 307 8.63 -16.13 18.69
N PRO A 308 8.14 -16.82 19.75
CA PRO A 308 7.22 -16.23 20.70
C PRO A 308 7.80 -14.96 21.30
N GLY A 309 6.93 -13.99 21.57
CA GLY A 309 7.36 -12.71 22.10
C GLY A 309 6.21 -11.75 22.27
N MET A 310 6.51 -10.53 22.66
CA MET A 310 5.51 -9.49 22.87
C MET A 310 5.84 -8.23 22.06
N VAL A 311 4.91 -7.83 21.21
CA VAL A 311 4.98 -6.53 20.53
C VAL A 311 4.28 -5.50 21.40
N ILE A 312 4.98 -4.42 21.73
CA ILE A 312 4.46 -3.30 22.52
C ILE A 312 4.39 -2.07 21.62
N PHE A 313 3.21 -1.48 21.51
CA PHE A 313 3.00 -0.13 20.97
C PHE A 313 2.91 0.85 22.13
N GLU A 314 3.69 1.92 22.08
CA GLU A 314 3.72 2.98 23.09
C GLU A 314 3.72 4.35 22.41
N TYR A 315 2.73 5.18 22.74
CA TYR A 315 2.64 6.56 22.29
C TYR A 315 3.49 7.44 23.21
N LYS A 316 4.52 8.08 22.66
CA LYS A 316 5.37 9.01 23.42
C LYS A 316 5.00 10.44 23.14
N ARG A 317 4.85 11.20 24.21
CA ARG A 317 4.52 12.61 24.12
C ARG A 317 5.53 13.37 23.25
N ALA A 318 5.02 14.14 22.29
CA ALA A 318 5.87 14.97 21.47
C ALA A 318 6.55 16.08 22.31
N TRP A 319 7.76 16.46 21.91
CA TRP A 319 8.52 17.49 22.62
C TRP A 319 7.82 18.85 22.59
N PHE A 320 7.08 19.17 21.52
CA PHE A 320 6.35 20.43 21.38
C PHE A 320 5.11 20.49 22.28
N GLU A 321 4.49 19.36 22.62
CA GLU A 321 3.44 19.34 23.64
C GLU A 321 4.01 19.74 25.01
N THR A 322 5.20 19.24 25.34
CA THR A 322 5.89 19.62 26.58
C THR A 322 6.19 21.12 26.60
N ALA A 323 6.64 21.68 25.47
CA ALA A 323 6.84 23.12 25.33
C ALA A 323 5.53 23.91 25.50
N GLY A 324 4.43 23.43 24.92
CA GLY A 324 3.10 24.03 25.07
C GLY A 324 2.62 24.09 26.53
N TRP A 325 2.86 23.04 27.31
CA TRP A 325 2.57 23.02 28.74
C TRP A 325 3.41 24.01 29.53
N ILE A 326 4.71 24.14 29.20
CA ILE A 326 5.59 25.12 29.84
C ILE A 326 5.08 26.53 29.57
N ILE A 327 4.74 26.86 28.32
CA ILE A 327 4.19 28.17 27.95
C ILE A 327 2.89 28.42 28.71
N THR A 328 1.98 27.45 28.74
CA THR A 328 0.70 27.56 29.45
C THR A 328 0.91 27.82 30.94
N PHE A 329 1.81 27.08 31.57
CA PHE A 329 2.14 27.27 32.99
C PHE A 329 2.73 28.66 33.25
N LEU A 330 3.65 29.13 32.40
CA LEU A 330 4.23 30.47 32.49
C LEU A 330 3.17 31.56 32.29
N SER A 331 2.22 31.38 31.37
CA SER A 331 1.11 32.31 31.15
C SER A 331 0.17 32.36 32.36
N ILE A 332 -0.21 31.22 32.92
CA ILE A 332 -1.03 31.16 34.15
C ILE A 332 -0.31 31.86 35.30
N LEU A 333 1.00 31.59 35.47
CA LEU A 333 1.81 32.22 36.50
C LEU A 333 1.88 33.75 36.32
N ALA A 334 2.07 34.22 35.09
CA ALA A 334 2.09 35.65 34.77
C ALA A 334 0.74 36.33 35.09
N ILE A 335 -0.38 35.68 34.74
CA ILE A 335 -1.73 36.16 35.06
C ILE A 335 -1.93 36.22 36.59
N LEU A 336 -1.53 35.18 37.32
CA LEU A 336 -1.61 35.14 38.78
C LEU A 336 -0.80 36.28 39.42
N ILE A 337 0.44 36.51 38.97
CA ILE A 337 1.29 37.61 39.44
C ILE A 337 0.62 38.96 39.16
N TYR A 338 0.03 39.14 37.96
CA TYR A 338 -0.67 40.36 37.60
C TYR A 338 -1.90 40.61 38.49
N VAL A 339 -2.74 39.60 38.70
CA VAL A 339 -3.94 39.69 39.55
C VAL A 339 -3.56 39.98 41.00
N LEU A 340 -2.57 39.27 41.55
CA LEU A 340 -2.10 39.50 42.92
C LEU A 340 -1.53 40.91 43.08
N ARG A 341 -0.69 41.39 42.15
CA ARG A 341 -0.20 42.77 42.16
C ARG A 341 -1.32 43.79 42.16
N ARG A 342 -2.37 43.57 41.37
CA ARG A 342 -3.55 44.45 41.32
C ARG A 342 -4.36 44.42 42.62
N TYR A 343 -4.59 43.23 43.17
CA TYR A 343 -5.32 43.05 44.43
C TYR A 343 -4.62 43.72 45.62
N PHE A 344 -3.30 43.55 45.74
CA PHE A 344 -2.52 44.18 46.82
C PHE A 344 -2.35 45.69 46.64
N ARG A 345 -2.25 46.21 45.41
CA ARG A 345 -2.25 47.67 45.16
C ARG A 345 -3.59 48.33 45.48
N GLY A 346 -4.71 47.62 45.29
CA GLY A 346 -6.05 48.12 45.60
C GLY A 346 -6.42 48.14 47.09
N LYS A 347 -5.61 47.52 47.97
CA LYS A 347 -5.78 47.56 49.44
C LYS A 347 -4.95 48.63 50.14
N THR A 348 -4.07 49.31 49.42
CA THR A 348 -3.17 50.35 49.94
C THR A 348 -3.63 51.78 49.59
N SER A 349 -4.84 51.94 49.05
CA SER A 349 -5.57 53.21 48.96
C SER A 349 -6.81 53.12 49.82
#